data_AF-A0A831SQ81-F1
#
_entry.id   AF-A0A831SQ81-F1
#
_cell.length_a   1.000
_cell.length_b   1.000
_cell.length_c   1.000
_cell.angle_alpha   90.00
_cell.angle_beta   90.00
_cell.angle_gamma   90.00
#
_symmetry.space_group_name_H-M   'P 1'
#
loop_
_entity.id
_entity.type
_entity.pdbx_description
1 polymer ?
#
loop_
_entity_poly.entity_id
_entity_poly.type
_entity_poly.pdbx_seq_one_letter_code
_entity_poly.pdbx_strand_id
1 'polypeptide(L)'
;MTKLRDKTHLVLYTLLAAFLALIVFEWGMNFNGITGGGVLAGKVNGRAVEYRQYQEVYDNLVENFRRNAPDAEITDQVELQLHDRAWNAVVDQLLLEEQLERFDITVSGEEILASVEGSDPPMIIRQNFTDPQTGELDRERFEQARMAPENREIWPQVEEIIRQELKVRKLKQMLSMSATVTEKELDELVAREFAVWNAGFLAVPYAAAGSQEMFAVTDSEIRSYYQEHRELFRQAPTRSLAYVVFPAAPTARDSMSVKTELEGLVPGFTETEDDSSFVSLQSDRSTTFDQRYTRADFSPDAAHEVFGSGKLEAGKVIGPVADRGAYRLIKVNALEKGELAVRASHILFRFDGGDPASRERAVAKAAEIRRKLAAGSAFADLASSYSEDPGSARNGGDLGWFAKGAMVAPFEEAAFAMSPGSVSGPVETPFGLHIIKVTGRDDRVLVASEVVR
;
A
#
# COMPACT_ATOMS: atom_id res chain seq x y z
N MET A 1 46.57 -11.97 -38.19
CA MET A 1 45.56 -12.35 -37.18
C MET A 1 46.14 -12.99 -35.91
N THR A 2 47.46 -13.19 -35.80
CA THR A 2 48.13 -13.77 -34.62
C THR A 2 48.40 -12.76 -33.49
N LYS A 3 48.54 -11.46 -33.79
CA LYS A 3 48.75 -10.41 -32.77
C LYS A 3 47.51 -10.01 -31.96
N LEU A 4 46.29 -10.31 -32.45
CA LEU A 4 45.05 -10.06 -31.67
C LEU A 4 44.80 -11.16 -30.64
N ARG A 5 45.14 -12.43 -30.96
CA ARG A 5 44.98 -13.59 -30.08
C ARG A 5 45.97 -13.60 -28.91
N ASP A 6 47.21 -13.15 -29.15
CA ASP A 6 48.23 -12.97 -28.10
C ASP A 6 48.02 -11.75 -27.21
N LYS A 7 47.06 -10.88 -27.52
CA LYS A 7 46.67 -9.78 -26.63
C LYS A 7 45.26 -9.94 -26.06
N THR A 8 44.53 -10.98 -26.47
CA THR A 8 43.19 -11.25 -25.95
C THR A 8 43.21 -11.52 -24.45
N HIS A 9 44.23 -12.22 -23.93
CA HIS A 9 44.37 -12.43 -22.48
C HIS A 9 44.63 -11.13 -21.72
N LEU A 10 45.46 -10.22 -22.24
CA LEU A 10 45.69 -8.89 -21.66
C LEU A 10 44.44 -8.00 -21.68
N VAL A 11 43.63 -8.07 -22.75
CA VAL A 11 42.34 -7.37 -22.86
C VAL A 11 41.30 -8.01 -21.94
N LEU A 12 41.32 -9.34 -21.78
CA LEU A 12 40.44 -10.05 -20.86
C LEU A 12 40.79 -9.74 -19.40
N TYR A 13 42.08 -9.68 -19.04
CA TYR A 13 42.53 -9.32 -17.69
C TYR A 13 42.27 -7.86 -17.35
N THR A 14 42.41 -6.94 -18.31
CA THR A 14 42.04 -5.52 -18.11
C THR A 14 40.53 -5.33 -18.01
N LEU A 15 39.73 -6.07 -18.79
CA LEU A 15 38.26 -6.08 -18.63
C LEU A 15 37.83 -6.75 -17.34
N LEU A 16 38.50 -7.82 -16.89
CA LEU A 16 38.22 -8.52 -15.64
C LEU A 16 38.60 -7.67 -14.42
N ALA A 17 39.75 -7.00 -14.45
CA ALA A 17 40.17 -6.05 -13.42
C ALA A 17 39.28 -4.81 -13.41
N ALA A 18 38.85 -4.30 -14.58
CA ALA A 18 37.87 -3.22 -14.65
C ALA A 18 36.49 -3.64 -14.15
N PHE A 19 36.08 -4.89 -14.39
CA PHE A 19 34.82 -5.46 -13.91
C PHE A 19 34.84 -5.74 -12.40
N LEU A 20 35.96 -6.25 -11.86
CA LEU A 20 36.17 -6.42 -10.42
C LEU A 20 36.26 -5.07 -9.69
N ALA A 21 36.94 -4.08 -10.30
CA ALA A 21 36.96 -2.71 -9.80
C ALA A 21 35.57 -2.07 -9.81
N LEU A 22 34.72 -2.39 -10.80
CA LEU A 22 33.33 -1.90 -10.88
C LEU A 22 32.44 -2.51 -9.78
N ILE A 23 32.61 -3.80 -9.47
CA ILE A 23 31.82 -4.52 -8.44
C ILE A 23 32.17 -4.04 -7.03
N VAL A 24 33.43 -3.68 -6.79
CA VAL A 24 33.82 -3.09 -5.50
C VAL A 24 33.47 -1.61 -5.42
N PHE A 25 33.32 -0.92 -6.55
CA PHE A 25 32.67 0.40 -6.59
C PHE A 25 31.16 0.33 -6.25
N GLU A 26 30.54 -0.84 -6.42
CA GLU A 26 29.10 -1.06 -6.21
C GLU A 26 28.74 -1.33 -4.72
N TRP A 27 29.72 -1.68 -3.88
CA TRP A 27 29.54 -1.97 -2.44
C TRP A 27 30.58 -1.32 -1.51
N GLY A 28 31.61 -0.66 -2.05
CA GLY A 28 32.79 -0.20 -1.31
C GLY A 28 32.96 1.31 -1.29
N MET A 29 32.16 2.03 -0.51
CA MET A 29 32.57 3.31 0.06
C MET A 29 32.54 3.27 1.58
N ASN A 30 33.75 3.16 2.15
CA ASN A 30 34.25 3.67 3.42
C ASN A 30 33.54 3.31 4.75
N PHE A 31 34.02 2.22 5.37
CA PHE A 31 34.22 2.15 6.81
C PHE A 31 35.72 2.21 7.10
N ASN A 32 36.25 3.39 7.43
CA ASN A 32 37.26 3.57 8.49
C ASN A 32 37.78 5.00 8.53
N GLY A 33 37.48 5.65 9.65
CA GLY A 33 38.05 6.93 10.06
C GLY A 33 37.08 8.08 9.92
N ILE A 34 36.68 8.68 11.04
CA ILE A 34 36.89 10.11 11.36
C ILE A 34 36.02 10.51 12.55
N THR A 35 36.65 11.36 13.36
CA THR A 35 36.29 11.91 14.68
C THR A 35 35.11 12.88 14.64
N GLY A 36 34.38 12.88 15.76
CA GLY A 36 33.12 13.59 16.00
C GLY A 36 33.08 15.10 15.69
N GLY A 37 31.88 15.54 15.30
CA GLY A 37 31.50 16.95 15.21
C GLY A 37 30.40 17.31 14.19
N GLY A 38 29.53 16.38 13.79
CA GLY A 38 28.50 16.60 12.75
C GLY A 38 27.09 16.94 13.26
N VAL A 39 26.26 17.50 12.37
CA VAL A 39 24.80 17.62 12.56
C VAL A 39 24.19 16.22 12.69
N LEU A 40 23.25 16.01 13.60
CA LEU A 40 22.64 14.71 13.86
C LEU A 40 21.42 14.49 12.95
N ALA A 41 21.31 13.31 12.33
CA ALA A 41 20.09 12.85 11.65
C ALA A 41 19.06 12.30 12.65
N GLY A 42 19.51 11.67 13.75
CA GLY A 42 18.61 11.11 14.75
C GLY A 42 19.34 10.27 15.80
N LYS A 43 18.60 9.39 16.51
CA LYS A 43 19.15 8.48 17.53
C LYS A 43 18.46 7.12 17.48
N VAL A 44 19.24 6.04 17.63
CA VAL A 44 18.77 4.64 17.72
C VAL A 44 19.30 4.05 19.02
N ASN A 45 18.43 3.60 19.93
CA ASN A 45 18.81 3.09 21.28
C ASN A 45 19.77 4.02 22.07
N GLY A 46 19.69 5.33 21.85
CA GLY A 46 20.56 6.33 22.47
C GLY A 46 21.91 6.55 21.77
N ARG A 47 22.27 5.73 20.77
CA ARG A 47 23.40 5.95 19.87
C ARG A 47 23.01 6.99 18.82
N ALA A 48 23.83 8.03 18.67
CA ALA A 48 23.55 9.12 17.75
C ALA A 48 23.85 8.70 16.31
N VAL A 49 22.96 9.08 15.39
CA VAL A 49 23.15 8.92 13.95
C VAL A 49 23.59 10.26 13.39
N GLU A 50 24.80 10.33 12.85
CA GLU A 50 25.27 11.55 12.19
C GLU A 50 24.60 11.71 10.83
N TYR A 51 24.28 12.96 10.46
CA TYR A 51 23.65 13.27 9.18
C TYR A 51 24.48 12.80 7.99
N ARG A 52 25.81 12.83 8.12
CA ARG A 52 26.73 12.34 7.07
C ARG A 52 26.55 10.84 6.80
N GLN A 53 26.39 10.02 7.84
CA GLN A 53 26.20 8.58 7.71
C GLN A 53 24.92 8.26 6.95
N TYR A 54 23.85 8.96 7.28
CA TYR A 54 22.58 8.87 6.56
C TYR A 54 22.72 9.31 5.09
N GLN A 55 23.37 10.44 4.86
CA GLN A 55 23.53 11.01 3.54
C GLN A 55 24.35 10.09 2.61
N GLU A 56 25.41 9.46 3.10
CA GLU A 56 26.22 8.52 2.32
C GLU A 56 25.40 7.30 1.86
N VAL A 57 24.56 6.74 2.74
CA VAL A 57 23.67 5.63 2.38
C VAL A 57 22.63 6.08 1.35
N TYR A 58 22.06 7.27 1.53
CA TYR A 58 21.10 7.85 0.59
C TYR A 58 21.71 8.06 -0.80
N ASP A 59 22.89 8.68 -0.87
CA ASP A 59 23.59 8.96 -2.13
C ASP A 59 23.88 7.67 -2.90
N ASN A 60 24.34 6.61 -2.20
CA ASN A 60 24.56 5.29 -2.80
C ASN A 60 23.26 4.67 -3.36
N LEU A 61 22.14 4.81 -2.66
CA LEU A 61 20.84 4.33 -3.14
C LEU A 61 20.36 5.09 -4.38
N VAL A 62 20.57 6.41 -4.42
CA VAL A 62 20.26 7.26 -5.58
C VAL A 62 21.13 6.88 -6.78
N GLU A 63 22.43 6.68 -6.58
CA GLU A 63 23.32 6.22 -7.66
C GLU A 63 22.91 4.85 -8.19
N ASN A 64 22.57 3.91 -7.31
CA ASN A 64 22.08 2.60 -7.71
C ASN A 64 20.74 2.68 -8.46
N PHE A 65 19.84 3.57 -8.06
CA PHE A 65 18.59 3.82 -8.80
C PHE A 65 18.88 4.34 -10.22
N ARG A 66 19.74 5.36 -10.35
CA ARG A 66 20.12 5.93 -11.65
C ARG A 66 20.86 4.93 -12.55
N ARG A 67 21.69 4.04 -11.98
CA ARG A 67 22.35 2.98 -12.75
C ARG A 67 21.36 1.95 -13.30
N ASN A 68 20.38 1.56 -12.49
CA ASN A 68 19.41 0.52 -12.86
C ASN A 68 18.28 1.04 -13.76
N ALA A 69 17.95 2.33 -13.67
CA ALA A 69 16.91 2.97 -14.45
C ALA A 69 17.38 4.37 -14.93
N PRO A 70 18.30 4.44 -15.90
CA PRO A 70 18.94 5.70 -16.31
C PRO A 70 17.97 6.72 -16.91
N ASP A 71 16.86 6.26 -17.49
CA ASP A 71 15.82 7.11 -18.08
C ASP A 71 14.63 7.39 -17.14
N ALA A 72 14.64 6.84 -15.92
CA ALA A 72 13.57 7.06 -14.95
C ALA A 72 13.81 8.34 -14.13
N GLU A 73 12.83 9.23 -14.11
CA GLU A 73 12.85 10.40 -13.24
C GLU A 73 12.69 10.00 -11.77
N ILE A 74 13.50 10.61 -10.90
CA ILE A 74 13.33 10.51 -9.45
C ILE A 74 12.21 11.47 -9.08
N THR A 75 10.97 10.97 -9.07
CA THR A 75 9.81 11.71 -8.60
C THR A 75 9.83 11.86 -7.08
N ASP A 76 9.07 12.80 -6.52
CA ASP A 76 8.97 13.00 -5.06
C ASP A 76 8.57 11.71 -4.30
N GLN A 77 7.75 10.84 -4.92
CA GLN A 77 7.37 9.56 -4.33
C GLN A 77 8.56 8.58 -4.28
N VAL A 78 9.38 8.55 -5.33
CA VAL A 78 10.59 7.73 -5.38
C VAL A 78 11.64 8.27 -4.41
N GLU A 79 11.81 9.59 -4.36
CA GLU A 79 12.71 10.26 -3.42
C GLU A 79 12.36 9.93 -1.97
N LEU A 80 11.08 10.03 -1.58
CA LEU A 80 10.62 9.65 -0.24
C LEU A 80 10.91 8.18 0.09
N GLN A 81 10.70 7.27 -0.88
CA GLN A 81 11.05 5.85 -0.71
C GLN A 81 12.55 5.63 -0.54
N LEU A 82 13.40 6.36 -1.25
CA LEU A 82 14.85 6.29 -1.12
C LEU A 82 15.31 6.81 0.24
N HIS A 83 14.70 7.90 0.73
CA HIS A 83 14.94 8.43 2.08
C HIS A 83 14.57 7.42 3.18
N ASP A 84 13.40 6.77 3.07
CA ASP A 84 12.95 5.75 4.02
C ASP A 84 13.89 4.53 4.02
N ARG A 85 14.29 4.06 2.82
CA ARG A 85 15.24 2.94 2.69
C ARG A 85 16.60 3.29 3.28
N ALA A 86 17.10 4.50 3.04
CA ALA A 86 18.37 4.96 3.60
C ALA A 86 18.32 4.97 5.13
N TRP A 87 17.24 5.51 5.71
CA TRP A 87 17.08 5.55 7.16
C TRP A 87 17.01 4.16 7.77
N ASN A 88 16.17 3.27 7.21
CA ASN A 88 16.04 1.90 7.70
C ASN A 88 17.36 1.13 7.60
N ALA A 89 18.13 1.30 6.52
CA ALA A 89 19.45 0.66 6.39
C ALA A 89 20.42 1.10 7.48
N VAL A 90 20.45 2.39 7.81
CA VAL A 90 21.28 2.92 8.91
C VAL A 90 20.82 2.38 10.27
N VAL A 91 19.52 2.34 10.52
CA VAL A 91 18.94 1.78 11.75
C VAL A 91 19.31 0.30 11.90
N ASP A 92 19.06 -0.51 10.87
CA ASP A 92 19.33 -1.94 10.86
C ASP A 92 20.82 -2.24 11.10
N GLN A 93 21.70 -1.47 10.46
CA GLN A 93 23.13 -1.59 10.67
C GLN A 93 23.53 -1.29 12.12
N LEU A 94 23.02 -0.20 12.70
CA LEU A 94 23.33 0.17 14.09
C LEU A 94 22.84 -0.89 15.09
N LEU A 95 21.64 -1.42 14.88
CA LEU A 95 21.09 -2.48 15.72
C LEU A 95 21.90 -3.77 15.59
N LEU A 96 22.34 -4.11 14.37
CA LEU A 96 23.20 -5.25 14.13
C LEU A 96 24.54 -5.09 14.82
N GLU A 97 25.22 -3.96 14.66
CA GLU A 97 26.48 -3.64 15.34
C GLU A 97 26.35 -3.74 16.86
N GLU A 98 25.27 -3.20 17.42
CA GLU A 98 24.97 -3.29 18.86
C GLU A 98 24.87 -4.76 19.30
N GLN A 99 24.21 -5.63 18.53
CA GLN A 99 24.14 -7.06 18.86
C GLN A 99 25.51 -7.75 18.70
N LEU A 100 26.27 -7.43 17.66
CA LEU A 100 27.60 -8.00 17.45
C LEU A 100 28.55 -7.64 18.60
N GLU A 101 28.52 -6.38 19.05
CA GLU A 101 29.27 -5.91 20.23
C GLU A 101 28.79 -6.59 21.52
N ARG A 102 27.47 -6.68 21.73
CA ARG A 102 26.88 -7.29 22.93
C ARG A 102 27.27 -8.75 23.12
N PHE A 103 27.36 -9.50 22.03
CA PHE A 103 27.71 -10.92 22.04
C PHE A 103 29.20 -11.18 21.75
N ASP A 104 30.03 -10.13 21.68
CA ASP A 104 31.47 -10.21 21.40
C ASP A 104 31.79 -11.03 20.12
N ILE A 105 30.97 -10.84 19.08
CA ILE A 105 31.10 -11.58 17.82
C ILE A 105 32.20 -10.96 16.98
N THR A 106 33.34 -11.62 16.97
CA THR A 106 34.50 -11.27 16.15
C THR A 106 34.77 -12.32 15.08
N VAL A 107 35.54 -11.97 14.07
CA VAL A 107 35.97 -12.86 12.98
C VAL A 107 37.47 -12.68 12.82
N SER A 108 38.24 -13.77 12.80
CA SER A 108 39.69 -13.75 12.59
C SER A 108 40.06 -13.81 11.10
N GLY A 109 41.32 -13.48 10.77
CA GLY A 109 41.80 -13.63 9.38
C GLY A 109 41.84 -15.10 8.92
N GLU A 110 42.09 -16.03 9.83
CA GLU A 110 42.05 -17.47 9.53
C GLU A 110 40.64 -17.94 9.19
N GLU A 111 39.62 -17.41 9.88
CA GLU A 111 38.21 -17.72 9.58
C GLU A 111 37.78 -17.18 8.22
N ILE A 112 38.27 -15.99 7.85
CA ILE A 112 38.05 -15.44 6.51
C ILE A 112 38.66 -16.38 5.46
N LEU A 113 39.93 -16.75 5.61
CA LEU A 113 40.59 -17.66 4.68
C LEU A 113 39.86 -19.01 4.58
N ALA A 114 39.51 -19.61 5.72
CA ALA A 114 38.78 -20.87 5.78
C ALA A 114 37.40 -20.78 5.13
N SER A 115 36.70 -19.64 5.27
CA SER A 115 35.40 -19.44 4.64
C SER A 115 35.51 -19.39 3.12
N VAL A 116 36.55 -18.76 2.58
CA VAL A 116 36.78 -18.62 1.14
C VAL A 116 37.14 -19.96 0.51
N GLU A 117 37.93 -20.79 1.20
CA GLU A 117 38.36 -22.10 0.73
C GLU A 117 37.35 -23.23 1.00
N GLY A 118 36.31 -22.94 1.79
CA GLY A 118 35.28 -23.88 2.22
C GLY A 118 34.25 -24.22 1.14
N SER A 119 33.33 -25.12 1.49
CA SER A 119 32.24 -25.56 0.61
C SER A 119 31.11 -24.53 0.43
N ASP A 120 31.11 -23.46 1.22
CA ASP A 120 30.10 -22.39 1.20
C ASP A 120 30.78 -21.00 1.26
N PRO A 121 31.44 -20.58 0.16
CA PRO A 121 32.21 -19.36 0.14
C PRO A 121 31.34 -18.11 0.32
N PRO A 122 31.91 -17.01 0.85
CA PRO A 122 31.21 -15.72 0.99
C PRO A 122 30.58 -15.24 -0.31
N MET A 123 29.53 -14.43 -0.22
CA MET A 123 28.70 -14.06 -1.37
C MET A 123 29.52 -13.36 -2.47
N ILE A 124 30.40 -12.45 -2.10
CA ILE A 124 31.28 -11.74 -3.04
C ILE A 124 32.22 -12.70 -3.79
N ILE A 125 32.67 -13.76 -3.11
CA ILE A 125 33.52 -14.79 -3.74
C ILE A 125 32.69 -15.64 -4.69
N ARG A 126 31.53 -16.09 -4.22
CA ARG A 126 30.61 -16.92 -5.00
C ARG A 126 30.21 -16.24 -6.30
N GLN A 127 29.80 -14.98 -6.25
CA GLN A 127 29.34 -14.25 -7.42
C GLN A 127 30.43 -14.05 -8.50
N ASN A 128 31.70 -13.96 -8.09
CA ASN A 128 32.79 -13.58 -8.98
C ASN A 128 33.71 -14.73 -9.41
N PHE A 129 33.76 -15.79 -8.60
CA PHE A 129 34.77 -16.84 -8.73
C PHE A 129 34.20 -18.26 -8.73
N THR A 130 32.89 -18.47 -8.89
CA THR A 130 32.35 -19.81 -9.16
C THR A 130 32.13 -20.06 -10.65
N ASP A 131 32.30 -21.31 -11.07
CA ASP A 131 31.91 -21.77 -12.40
C ASP A 131 30.37 -21.71 -12.53
N PRO A 132 29.82 -21.02 -13.55
CA PRO A 132 28.37 -20.89 -13.75
C PRO A 132 27.62 -22.22 -14.01
N GLN A 133 28.33 -23.27 -14.45
CA GLN A 133 27.74 -24.57 -14.80
C GLN A 133 27.75 -25.54 -13.62
N THR A 134 28.81 -25.53 -12.79
CA THR A 134 28.95 -26.45 -11.66
C THR A 134 28.60 -25.80 -10.31
N GLY A 135 28.64 -24.47 -10.23
CA GLY A 135 28.49 -23.72 -8.98
C GLY A 135 29.69 -23.84 -8.03
N GLU A 136 30.74 -24.56 -8.42
CA GLU A 136 31.95 -24.75 -7.61
C GLU A 136 32.93 -23.59 -7.81
N LEU A 137 33.77 -23.34 -6.80
CA LEU A 137 34.79 -22.30 -6.85
C LEU A 137 35.86 -22.62 -7.91
N ASP A 138 36.03 -21.72 -8.88
CA ASP A 138 37.15 -21.70 -9.81
C ASP A 138 38.39 -21.17 -9.07
N ARG A 139 39.09 -22.10 -8.43
CA ARG A 139 40.28 -21.82 -7.62
C ARG A 139 41.40 -21.18 -8.43
N GLU A 140 41.56 -21.56 -9.69
CA GLU A 140 42.63 -21.01 -10.53
C GLU A 140 42.36 -19.53 -10.82
N ARG A 141 41.13 -19.19 -11.21
CA ARG A 141 40.72 -17.81 -11.46
C ARG A 141 40.78 -16.96 -10.18
N PHE A 142 40.37 -17.52 -9.04
CA PHE A 142 40.45 -16.83 -7.76
C PHE A 142 41.89 -16.51 -7.37
N GLU A 143 42.80 -17.50 -7.46
CA GLU A 143 44.21 -17.31 -7.14
C GLU A 143 44.91 -16.33 -8.10
N GLN A 144 44.60 -16.40 -9.39
CA GLN A 144 45.10 -15.43 -10.37
C GLN A 144 44.67 -14.00 -10.02
N ALA A 145 43.39 -13.80 -9.66
CA ALA A 145 42.91 -12.49 -9.23
C ALA A 145 43.56 -12.02 -7.92
N ARG A 146 43.86 -12.94 -7.00
CA ARG A 146 44.54 -12.66 -5.73
C ARG A 146 45.98 -12.20 -5.93
N MET A 147 46.68 -12.81 -6.89
CA MET A 147 48.09 -12.54 -7.19
C MET A 147 48.29 -11.35 -8.14
N ALA A 148 47.25 -10.89 -8.83
CA ALA A 148 47.29 -9.78 -9.77
C ALA A 148 47.64 -8.45 -9.05
N PRO A 149 48.75 -7.78 -9.38
CA PRO A 149 49.17 -6.53 -8.74
C PRO A 149 48.13 -5.41 -8.81
N GLU A 150 47.36 -5.35 -9.90
CA GLU A 150 46.26 -4.42 -10.13
C GLU A 150 45.11 -4.56 -9.12
N ASN A 151 44.95 -5.74 -8.53
CA ASN A 151 43.90 -6.00 -7.54
C ASN A 151 44.39 -5.79 -6.10
N ARG A 152 45.66 -5.42 -5.88
CA ARG A 152 46.22 -5.34 -4.53
C ARG A 152 45.47 -4.37 -3.61
N GLU A 153 44.94 -3.28 -4.15
CA GLU A 153 44.21 -2.26 -3.40
C GLU A 153 42.77 -2.66 -3.05
N ILE A 154 42.21 -3.65 -3.76
CA ILE A 154 40.81 -4.07 -3.61
C ILE A 154 40.63 -5.14 -2.51
N TRP A 155 41.64 -5.96 -2.28
CA TRP A 155 41.56 -7.09 -1.36
C TRP A 155 41.28 -6.73 0.10
N PRO A 156 41.83 -5.64 0.66
CA PRO A 156 41.45 -5.20 2.01
C PRO A 156 39.95 -4.86 2.14
N GLN A 157 39.34 -4.29 1.09
CA GLN A 157 37.91 -3.97 1.09
C GLN A 157 37.06 -5.24 0.97
N VAL A 158 37.48 -6.18 0.11
CA VAL A 158 36.86 -7.50 0.00
C VAL A 158 36.95 -8.27 1.31
N GLU A 159 38.09 -8.22 2.00
CA GLU A 159 38.28 -8.85 3.31
C GLU A 159 37.30 -8.28 4.34
N GLU A 160 37.10 -6.97 4.39
CA GLU A 160 36.16 -6.35 5.32
C GLU A 160 34.71 -6.72 5.02
N ILE A 161 34.31 -6.78 3.74
CA ILE A 161 32.98 -7.26 3.32
C ILE A 161 32.75 -8.69 3.82
N ILE A 162 33.73 -9.58 3.58
CA ILE A 162 33.65 -10.97 4.05
C ILE A 162 33.57 -11.03 5.57
N ARG A 163 34.36 -10.21 6.27
CA ARG A 163 34.36 -10.14 7.73
C ARG A 163 32.97 -9.78 8.27
N GLN A 164 32.30 -8.79 7.69
CA GLN A 164 30.95 -8.38 8.10
C GLN A 164 29.92 -9.47 7.80
N GLU A 165 29.99 -10.10 6.63
CA GLU A 165 29.12 -11.23 6.27
C GLU A 165 29.25 -12.38 7.29
N LEU A 166 30.48 -12.74 7.66
CA LEU A 166 30.75 -13.82 8.61
C LEU A 166 30.27 -13.47 10.03
N LYS A 167 30.38 -12.22 10.47
CA LYS A 167 29.81 -11.77 11.76
C LYS A 167 28.30 -11.98 11.80
N VAL A 168 27.58 -11.56 10.76
CA VAL A 168 26.12 -11.78 10.64
C VAL A 168 25.78 -13.26 10.63
N ARG A 169 26.57 -14.07 9.91
CA ARG A 169 26.38 -15.53 9.84
C ARG A 169 26.51 -16.16 11.23
N LYS A 170 27.55 -15.79 11.99
CA LYS A 170 27.74 -16.25 13.37
C LYS A 170 26.58 -15.86 14.28
N LEU A 171 26.10 -14.62 14.19
CA LEU A 171 24.94 -14.16 14.97
C LEU A 171 23.70 -15.00 14.65
N LYS A 172 23.39 -15.22 13.37
CA LYS A 172 22.26 -16.06 12.94
C LYS A 172 22.39 -17.50 13.43
N GLN A 173 23.58 -18.09 13.34
CA GLN A 173 23.83 -19.45 13.84
C GLN A 173 23.61 -19.53 15.35
N MET A 174 24.12 -18.56 16.11
CA MET A 174 23.91 -18.50 17.56
C MET A 174 22.42 -18.39 17.91
N LEU A 175 21.66 -17.55 17.18
CA LEU A 175 20.21 -17.43 17.35
C LEU A 175 19.49 -18.75 17.03
N SER A 176 19.83 -19.40 15.93
CA SER A 176 19.24 -20.70 15.56
C SER A 176 19.59 -21.79 16.56
N MET A 177 20.80 -21.79 17.14
CA MET A 177 21.20 -22.74 18.18
C MET A 177 20.54 -22.45 19.53
N SER A 178 20.13 -21.21 19.78
CA SER A 178 19.38 -20.83 20.99
C SER A 178 17.91 -21.24 20.94
N ALA A 179 17.39 -21.52 19.74
CA ALA A 179 16.03 -22.00 19.56
C ALA A 179 15.95 -23.50 19.87
N THR A 180 15.44 -23.86 21.04
CA THR A 180 15.06 -25.24 21.35
C THR A 180 13.59 -25.45 20.98
N VAL A 181 13.33 -26.33 20.01
CA VAL A 181 11.98 -26.83 19.73
C VAL A 181 11.84 -28.18 20.40
N THR A 182 10.86 -28.33 21.27
CA THR A 182 10.54 -29.62 21.89
C THR A 182 9.77 -30.50 20.91
N GLU A 183 9.90 -31.83 21.03
CA GLU A 183 9.07 -32.77 20.24
C GLU A 183 7.58 -32.46 20.40
N LYS A 184 7.17 -32.04 21.60
CA LYS A 184 5.79 -31.64 21.88
C LYS A 184 5.33 -30.42 21.08
N GLU A 185 6.16 -29.37 20.97
CA GLU A 185 5.82 -28.19 20.16
C GLU A 185 5.72 -28.53 18.68
N LEU A 186 6.60 -29.43 18.20
CA LEU A 186 6.55 -29.91 16.83
C LEU A 186 5.28 -30.74 16.57
N ASP A 187 4.96 -31.68 17.46
CA ASP A 187 3.75 -32.50 17.37
C ASP A 187 2.48 -31.65 17.41
N GLU A 188 2.42 -30.64 18.28
CA GLU A 188 1.29 -29.71 18.37
C GLU A 188 1.14 -28.84 17.12
N LEU A 189 2.24 -28.39 16.53
CA LEU A 189 2.23 -27.61 15.29
C LEU A 189 1.78 -28.47 14.12
N VAL A 190 2.34 -29.68 13.98
CA VAL A 190 1.95 -30.64 12.95
C VAL A 190 0.48 -31.04 13.08
N ALA A 191 0.02 -31.33 14.29
CA ALA A 191 -1.38 -31.65 14.54
C ALA A 191 -2.30 -30.45 14.24
N ARG A 192 -1.88 -29.21 14.49
CA ARG A 192 -2.69 -28.03 14.20
C ARG A 192 -2.79 -27.74 12.71
N GLU A 193 -1.67 -27.85 12.02
CA GLU A 193 -1.51 -27.37 10.65
C GLU A 193 -1.88 -28.43 9.61
N PHE A 194 -1.72 -29.71 9.97
CA PHE A 194 -1.94 -30.83 9.05
C PHE A 194 -2.98 -31.85 9.53
N ALA A 195 -3.55 -31.74 10.74
CA ALA A 195 -4.65 -32.62 11.11
C ALA A 195 -5.93 -32.23 10.37
N VAL A 196 -6.40 -33.14 9.53
CA VAL A 196 -7.69 -33.03 8.87
C VAL A 196 -8.73 -33.76 9.72
N TRP A 197 -9.75 -33.03 10.16
CA TRP A 197 -10.86 -33.59 10.92
C TRP A 197 -12.12 -33.61 10.06
N ASN A 198 -12.75 -34.77 9.95
CA ASN A 198 -14.08 -34.90 9.37
C ASN A 198 -15.12 -34.83 10.50
N ALA A 199 -15.88 -33.73 10.54
CA ALA A 199 -16.96 -33.56 11.51
C ALA A 199 -18.29 -33.43 10.77
N GLY A 200 -19.26 -34.28 11.13
CA GLY A 200 -20.66 -34.05 10.81
C GLY A 200 -21.28 -33.20 11.91
N PHE A 201 -21.87 -32.06 11.56
CA PHE A 201 -22.64 -31.25 12.49
C PHE A 201 -24.00 -30.89 11.91
N LEU A 202 -24.98 -30.72 12.80
CA LEU A 202 -26.27 -30.14 12.47
C LEU A 202 -26.28 -28.71 12.99
N ALA A 203 -26.13 -27.74 12.09
CA ALA A 203 -26.29 -26.34 12.47
C ALA A 203 -27.78 -26.05 12.66
N VAL A 204 -28.21 -25.96 13.92
CA VAL A 204 -29.52 -25.42 14.26
C VAL A 204 -29.35 -23.91 14.40
N PRO A 205 -29.89 -23.08 13.48
CA PRO A 205 -29.78 -21.64 13.59
C PRO A 205 -30.39 -21.17 14.92
N TYR A 206 -29.73 -20.24 15.62
CA TYR A 206 -30.26 -19.71 16.89
C TYR A 206 -31.69 -19.18 16.75
N ALA A 207 -32.05 -18.65 15.58
CA ALA A 207 -33.41 -18.22 15.26
C ALA A 207 -34.47 -19.33 15.30
N ALA A 208 -34.09 -20.61 15.12
CA ALA A 208 -35.00 -21.75 15.20
C ALA A 208 -35.42 -22.09 16.64
N ALA A 209 -34.70 -21.59 17.65
CA ALA A 209 -35.07 -21.74 19.06
C ALA A 209 -36.28 -20.86 19.44
N GLY A 210 -36.58 -19.82 18.65
CA GLY A 210 -37.65 -18.86 18.90
C GLY A 210 -37.22 -17.67 19.78
N SER A 211 -38.18 -16.85 20.25
CA SER A 211 -37.87 -15.60 20.98
C SER A 211 -37.19 -15.86 22.33
N GLN A 212 -36.31 -14.94 22.76
CA GLN A 212 -35.65 -15.00 24.08
C GLN A 212 -36.63 -15.06 25.26
N GLU A 213 -37.87 -14.60 25.05
CA GLU A 213 -38.95 -14.67 26.04
C GLU A 213 -39.32 -16.11 26.43
N MET A 214 -39.08 -17.09 25.56
CA MET A 214 -39.33 -18.51 25.85
C MET A 214 -38.23 -19.15 26.71
N PHE A 215 -37.11 -18.47 26.92
CA PHE A 215 -35.96 -18.96 27.70
C PHE A 215 -35.49 -17.90 28.69
N ALA A 216 -36.42 -17.37 29.49
CA ALA A 216 -36.10 -16.41 30.54
C ALA A 216 -35.15 -17.05 31.56
N VAL A 217 -33.88 -16.62 31.56
CA VAL A 217 -32.88 -17.05 32.54
C VAL A 217 -33.03 -16.19 33.80
N THR A 218 -33.16 -16.84 34.95
CA THR A 218 -33.26 -16.14 36.24
C THR A 218 -31.89 -15.73 36.77
N ASP A 219 -31.84 -14.65 37.57
CA ASP A 219 -30.61 -14.23 38.27
C ASP A 219 -30.01 -15.36 39.13
N SER A 220 -30.85 -16.26 39.64
CA SER A 220 -30.42 -17.41 40.41
C SER A 220 -29.66 -18.42 39.56
N GLU A 221 -30.15 -18.72 38.35
CA GLU A 221 -29.50 -19.64 37.41
C GLU A 221 -28.17 -19.07 36.91
N ILE A 222 -28.13 -17.76 36.60
CA ILE A 222 -26.89 -17.05 36.24
C ILE A 222 -25.86 -17.17 37.37
N ARG A 223 -26.30 -16.96 38.62
CA ARG A 223 -25.42 -17.01 39.79
C ARG A 223 -24.89 -18.42 40.04
N SER A 224 -25.73 -19.45 39.95
CA SER A 224 -25.29 -20.84 40.09
C SER A 224 -24.31 -21.22 38.99
N TYR A 225 -24.61 -20.88 37.74
CA TYR A 225 -23.73 -21.17 36.61
C TYR A 225 -22.36 -20.50 36.76
N TYR A 226 -22.32 -19.21 37.14
CA TYR A 226 -21.08 -18.50 37.41
C TYR A 226 -20.28 -19.14 38.55
N GLN A 227 -20.95 -19.57 39.63
CA GLN A 227 -20.29 -20.19 40.77
C GLN A 227 -19.68 -21.56 40.43
N GLU A 228 -20.35 -22.35 39.61
CA GLU A 228 -19.88 -23.66 39.15
C GLU A 228 -18.77 -23.56 38.09
N HIS A 229 -18.71 -22.46 37.35
CA HIS A 229 -17.81 -22.29 36.19
C HIS A 229 -16.84 -21.11 36.33
N ARG A 230 -16.44 -20.75 37.56
CA ARG A 230 -15.62 -19.55 37.83
C ARG A 230 -14.35 -19.43 36.99
N GLU A 231 -13.70 -20.54 36.67
CA GLU A 231 -12.48 -20.53 35.85
C GLU A 231 -12.73 -20.08 34.40
N LEU A 232 -13.93 -20.33 33.83
CA LEU A 232 -14.30 -19.83 32.49
C LEU A 232 -14.44 -18.30 32.46
N PHE A 233 -14.64 -17.68 33.62
CA PHE A 233 -14.82 -16.25 33.78
C PHE A 233 -13.59 -15.57 34.41
N ARG A 234 -12.46 -16.28 34.49
CA ARG A 234 -11.21 -15.73 34.98
C ARG A 234 -10.66 -14.73 33.97
N GLN A 235 -10.75 -13.45 34.29
CA GLN A 235 -10.17 -12.39 33.47
C GLN A 235 -8.75 -12.08 33.94
N ALA A 236 -7.82 -11.93 33.00
CA ALA A 236 -6.52 -11.35 33.28
C ALA A 236 -6.72 -9.91 33.81
N PRO A 237 -5.78 -9.37 34.61
CA PRO A 237 -5.90 -8.01 35.12
C PRO A 237 -6.06 -7.02 33.98
N THR A 238 -7.22 -6.37 33.87
CA THR A 238 -7.45 -5.28 32.94
C THR A 238 -7.26 -3.93 33.63
N ARG A 239 -7.14 -2.87 32.84
CA ARG A 239 -7.16 -1.48 33.29
C ARG A 239 -8.20 -0.75 32.46
N SER A 240 -8.95 0.14 33.09
CA SER A 240 -9.83 1.07 32.40
C SER A 240 -9.12 2.41 32.31
N LEU A 241 -8.91 2.92 31.09
CA LEU A 241 -8.54 4.31 30.86
C LEU A 241 -9.77 5.09 30.43
N ALA A 242 -10.02 6.22 31.08
CA ALA A 242 -10.86 7.27 30.51
C ALA A 242 -9.96 8.19 29.67
N TYR A 243 -10.30 8.35 28.40
CA TYR A 243 -9.63 9.29 27.50
C TYR A 243 -10.68 10.17 26.84
N VAL A 244 -10.28 11.40 26.52
CA VAL A 244 -11.08 12.31 25.70
C VAL A 244 -10.34 12.46 24.38
N VAL A 245 -11.01 12.09 23.29
CA VAL A 245 -10.51 12.38 21.94
C VAL A 245 -11.00 13.76 21.57
N PHE A 246 -10.05 14.66 21.30
CA PHE A 246 -10.35 15.93 20.65
C PHE A 246 -10.15 15.71 19.15
N PRO A 247 -11.21 15.48 18.37
CA PRO A 247 -11.06 15.41 16.93
C PRO A 247 -10.54 16.77 16.44
N ALA A 248 -9.40 16.75 15.75
CA ALA A 248 -8.84 17.92 15.08
C ALA A 248 -9.65 18.22 13.80
N ALA A 249 -10.95 18.52 13.97
CA ALA A 249 -11.80 18.98 12.88
C ALA A 249 -11.59 20.49 12.70
N PRO A 250 -11.56 21.00 11.45
CA PRO A 250 -11.46 22.43 11.19
C PRO A 250 -12.64 23.16 11.83
N THR A 251 -12.35 24.27 12.51
CA THR A 251 -13.39 25.14 13.04
C THR A 251 -14.08 25.89 11.89
N ALA A 252 -15.29 26.40 12.13
CA ALA A 252 -15.98 27.26 11.16
C ALA A 252 -15.13 28.48 10.76
N ARG A 253 -14.27 28.96 11.67
CA ARG A 253 -13.34 30.07 11.41
C ARG A 253 -12.23 29.65 10.45
N ASP A 254 -11.67 28.45 10.63
CA ASP A 254 -10.62 27.92 9.75
C ASP A 254 -11.16 27.75 8.33
N SER A 255 -12.34 27.13 8.20
CA SER A 255 -13.00 26.97 6.90
C SER A 255 -13.32 28.30 6.21
N MET A 256 -13.78 29.30 6.98
CA MET A 256 -14.06 30.63 6.42
C MET A 256 -12.78 31.33 5.97
N SER A 257 -11.70 31.23 6.75
CA SER A 257 -10.40 31.84 6.42
C SER A 257 -9.86 31.31 5.09
N VAL A 258 -9.86 29.97 4.93
CA VAL A 258 -9.41 29.32 3.69
C VAL A 258 -10.30 29.71 2.51
N LYS A 259 -11.62 29.75 2.70
CA LYS A 259 -12.55 30.17 1.65
C LYS A 259 -12.26 31.60 1.19
N THR A 260 -12.10 32.54 2.13
CA THR A 260 -11.80 33.95 1.80
C THR A 260 -10.43 34.10 1.12
N GLU A 261 -9.43 33.31 1.53
CA GLU A 261 -8.13 33.29 0.85
C GLU A 261 -8.28 32.88 -0.62
N LEU A 262 -8.95 31.75 -0.89
CA LEU A 262 -9.16 31.26 -2.25
C LEU A 262 -10.02 32.21 -3.10
N GLU A 263 -11.03 32.87 -2.51
CA GLU A 263 -11.80 33.93 -3.18
C GLU A 263 -10.90 35.09 -3.64
N GLY A 264 -9.89 35.43 -2.84
CA GLY A 264 -8.88 36.43 -3.18
C GLY A 264 -7.96 36.04 -4.34
N LEU A 265 -7.78 34.74 -4.60
CA LEU A 265 -6.94 34.23 -5.70
C LEU A 265 -7.67 34.20 -7.05
N VAL A 266 -9.01 34.30 -7.06
CA VAL A 266 -9.82 34.17 -8.29
C VAL A 266 -9.37 35.11 -9.42
N PRO A 267 -9.14 36.42 -9.20
CA PRO A 267 -8.74 37.31 -10.29
C PRO A 267 -7.40 36.91 -10.90
N GLY A 268 -6.39 36.67 -10.06
CA GLY A 268 -5.05 36.26 -10.51
C GLY A 268 -5.07 34.90 -11.22
N PHE A 269 -5.85 33.94 -10.72
CA PHE A 269 -5.96 32.64 -11.36
C PHE A 269 -6.72 32.71 -12.68
N THR A 270 -7.70 33.61 -12.80
CA THR A 270 -8.42 33.83 -14.07
C THR A 270 -7.50 34.44 -15.14
N GLU A 271 -6.65 35.39 -14.75
CA GLU A 271 -5.80 36.15 -15.69
C GLU A 271 -4.48 35.46 -16.05
N THR A 272 -3.96 34.56 -15.22
CA THR A 272 -2.65 33.92 -15.46
C THR A 272 -2.66 33.09 -16.75
N GLU A 273 -1.57 33.17 -17.52
CA GLU A 273 -1.30 32.33 -18.69
C GLU A 273 -0.52 31.06 -18.32
N ASP A 274 0.24 31.10 -17.21
CA ASP A 274 0.99 29.96 -16.68
C ASP A 274 0.31 29.45 -15.42
N ASP A 275 -0.61 28.50 -15.61
CA ASP A 275 -1.31 27.83 -14.54
C ASP A 275 -0.35 26.99 -13.67
N SER A 276 0.68 26.40 -14.25
CA SER A 276 1.60 25.50 -13.55
C SER A 276 2.39 26.23 -12.46
N SER A 277 2.92 27.41 -12.78
CA SER A 277 3.58 28.30 -11.83
C SER A 277 2.61 28.83 -10.78
N PHE A 278 1.38 29.19 -11.18
CA PHE A 278 0.37 29.70 -10.26
C PHE A 278 -0.05 28.64 -9.23
N VAL A 279 -0.37 27.42 -9.69
CA VAL A 279 -0.75 26.29 -8.83
C VAL A 279 0.41 25.91 -7.92
N SER A 280 1.63 25.81 -8.44
CA SER A 280 2.81 25.45 -7.63
C SER A 280 3.07 26.42 -6.47
N LEU A 281 2.75 27.71 -6.64
CA LEU A 281 2.96 28.73 -5.63
C LEU A 281 1.78 28.85 -4.65
N GLN A 282 0.55 28.62 -5.12
CA GLN A 282 -0.66 28.95 -4.38
C GLN A 282 -1.43 27.73 -3.84
N SER A 283 -1.06 26.51 -4.23
CA SER A 283 -1.77 25.28 -3.85
C SER A 283 -0.96 24.46 -2.87
N ASP A 284 -1.64 23.80 -1.92
CA ASP A 284 -1.03 22.76 -1.07
C ASP A 284 -0.76 21.47 -1.87
N ARG A 285 -1.31 21.38 -3.10
CA ARG A 285 -1.02 20.34 -4.10
C ARG A 285 -0.38 21.01 -5.31
N SER A 286 0.94 20.99 -5.38
CA SER A 286 1.71 21.73 -6.40
C SER A 286 1.57 21.18 -7.84
N THR A 287 1.10 19.94 -8.00
CA THR A 287 1.04 19.26 -9.31
C THR A 287 -0.36 19.22 -9.94
N THR A 288 -1.33 19.94 -9.38
CA THR A 288 -2.72 19.88 -9.83
C THR A 288 -3.05 20.85 -10.96
N PHE A 289 -2.20 20.91 -11.99
CA PHE A 289 -2.43 21.65 -13.24
C PHE A 289 -2.65 20.69 -14.41
N ASP A 290 -3.43 21.11 -15.41
CA ASP A 290 -3.81 20.32 -16.61
C ASP A 290 -4.33 18.91 -16.30
N GLN A 291 -4.98 18.75 -15.15
CA GLN A 291 -5.51 17.48 -14.69
C GLN A 291 -6.85 17.17 -15.36
N ARG A 292 -7.14 15.87 -15.49
CA ARG A 292 -8.36 15.36 -16.11
C ARG A 292 -9.30 14.87 -15.02
N TYR A 293 -10.45 15.51 -14.89
CA TYR A 293 -11.45 15.17 -13.90
C TYR A 293 -12.79 14.76 -14.52
N THR A 294 -13.43 13.83 -13.85
CA THR A 294 -14.80 13.37 -14.06
C THR A 294 -15.63 13.66 -12.81
N ARG A 295 -16.94 13.42 -12.85
CA ARG A 295 -17.79 13.54 -11.66
C ARG A 295 -17.38 12.60 -10.51
N ALA A 296 -16.66 11.51 -10.78
CA ALA A 296 -16.21 10.56 -9.76
C ALA A 296 -15.07 11.12 -8.88
N ASP A 297 -14.33 12.10 -9.40
CA ASP A 297 -13.18 12.71 -8.73
C ASP A 297 -13.57 13.70 -7.63
N PHE A 298 -14.87 13.94 -7.44
CA PHE A 298 -15.43 14.86 -6.46
C PHE A 298 -16.42 14.14 -5.53
N SER A 299 -16.66 14.69 -4.34
CA SER A 299 -17.84 14.33 -3.55
C SER A 299 -19.14 14.63 -4.31
N PRO A 300 -20.28 14.02 -3.98
CA PRO A 300 -21.54 14.26 -4.68
C PRO A 300 -21.94 15.74 -4.78
N ASP A 301 -21.73 16.51 -3.71
CA ASP A 301 -22.09 17.93 -3.64
C ASP A 301 -21.10 18.77 -4.47
N ALA A 302 -19.80 18.53 -4.33
CA ALA A 302 -18.79 19.21 -5.13
C ALA A 302 -18.93 18.88 -6.63
N ALA A 303 -19.22 17.63 -6.98
CA ALA A 303 -19.49 17.22 -8.36
C ALA A 303 -20.72 17.94 -8.92
N HIS A 304 -21.76 18.13 -8.11
CA HIS A 304 -22.94 18.89 -8.49
C HIS A 304 -22.59 20.37 -8.73
N GLU A 305 -21.80 20.98 -7.86
CA GLU A 305 -21.36 22.38 -7.99
C GLU A 305 -20.48 22.59 -9.24
N VAL A 306 -19.47 21.74 -9.42
CA VAL A 306 -18.50 21.85 -10.52
C VAL A 306 -19.19 21.57 -11.86
N PHE A 307 -19.78 20.38 -12.03
CA PHE A 307 -20.31 19.92 -13.32
C PHE A 307 -21.77 20.31 -13.58
N GLY A 308 -22.48 20.81 -12.56
CA GLY A 308 -23.80 21.42 -12.69
C GLY A 308 -23.74 22.91 -13.04
N SER A 309 -22.56 23.54 -12.93
CA SER A 309 -22.38 24.91 -13.41
C SER A 309 -22.64 24.95 -14.92
N GLY A 310 -23.60 25.78 -15.36
CA GLY A 310 -24.07 25.83 -16.75
C GLY A 310 -23.04 26.33 -17.77
N LYS A 311 -21.79 26.54 -17.37
CA LYS A 311 -20.70 27.04 -18.22
C LYS A 311 -19.38 26.42 -17.74
N LEU A 312 -19.10 25.19 -18.15
CA LEU A 312 -17.74 24.63 -18.13
C LEU A 312 -17.02 25.16 -19.38
N GLU A 313 -16.70 26.44 -19.37
CA GLU A 313 -16.06 27.16 -20.48
C GLU A 313 -14.58 27.40 -20.14
N ALA A 314 -13.70 27.23 -21.13
CA ALA A 314 -12.27 27.47 -20.96
C ALA A 314 -11.98 28.88 -20.39
N GLY A 315 -11.03 28.97 -19.47
CA GLY A 315 -10.65 30.17 -18.73
C GLY A 315 -11.54 30.50 -17.53
N LYS A 316 -12.68 29.82 -17.35
CA LYS A 316 -13.56 30.09 -16.21
C LYS A 316 -13.02 29.43 -14.94
N VAL A 317 -13.01 30.17 -13.84
CA VAL A 317 -12.72 29.64 -12.50
C VAL A 317 -14.02 29.28 -11.76
N ILE A 318 -14.02 28.13 -11.09
CA ILE A 318 -15.12 27.55 -10.31
C ILE A 318 -14.66 27.38 -8.86
N GLY A 319 -15.52 27.74 -7.90
CA GLY A 319 -15.25 27.63 -6.48
C GLY A 319 -15.02 28.97 -5.79
N PRO A 320 -14.56 28.97 -4.52
CA PRO A 320 -14.04 27.80 -3.81
C PRO A 320 -15.10 26.75 -3.48
N VAL A 321 -14.88 25.51 -3.92
CA VAL A 321 -15.78 24.37 -3.70
C VAL A 321 -15.28 23.54 -2.52
N ALA A 322 -16.13 23.30 -1.53
CA ALA A 322 -15.80 22.39 -0.43
C ALA A 322 -15.86 20.93 -0.92
N ASP A 323 -14.77 20.18 -0.79
CA ASP A 323 -14.69 18.81 -1.27
C ASP A 323 -13.76 17.95 -0.41
N ARG A 324 -14.30 16.87 0.16
CA ARG A 324 -13.57 15.82 0.90
C ARG A 324 -12.53 16.37 1.92
N GLY A 325 -12.89 17.42 2.64
CA GLY A 325 -12.06 18.02 3.70
C GLY A 325 -11.11 19.13 3.25
N ALA A 326 -11.20 19.56 1.99
CA ALA A 326 -10.44 20.68 1.43
C ALA A 326 -11.37 21.67 0.72
N TYR A 327 -10.87 22.86 0.41
CA TYR A 327 -11.48 23.76 -0.57
C TYR A 327 -10.68 23.74 -1.88
N ARG A 328 -11.40 23.68 -3.00
CA ARG A 328 -10.83 23.59 -4.34
C ARG A 328 -11.27 24.79 -5.17
N LEU A 329 -10.31 25.47 -5.78
CA LEU A 329 -10.56 26.52 -6.78
C LEU A 329 -10.08 25.98 -8.14
N ILE A 330 -10.99 25.85 -9.11
CA ILE A 330 -10.79 25.05 -10.31
C ILE A 330 -10.91 25.94 -11.55
N LYS A 331 -9.83 26.12 -12.30
CA LYS A 331 -9.83 26.80 -13.59
C LYS A 331 -10.04 25.78 -14.71
N VAL A 332 -11.09 25.97 -15.49
CA VAL A 332 -11.42 25.13 -16.63
C VAL A 332 -10.44 25.45 -17.77
N ASN A 333 -9.68 24.47 -18.23
CA ASN A 333 -8.75 24.64 -19.37
C ASN A 333 -9.44 24.17 -20.66
N ALA A 334 -10.08 23.00 -20.59
CA ALA A 334 -10.87 22.46 -21.70
C ALA A 334 -11.99 21.54 -21.19
N LEU A 335 -12.98 21.33 -22.05
CA LEU A 335 -13.99 20.30 -21.86
C LEU A 335 -13.86 19.28 -22.99
N GLU A 336 -13.54 18.05 -22.62
CA GLU A 336 -13.39 16.95 -23.55
C GLU A 336 -14.53 15.94 -23.41
N LYS A 337 -14.69 15.11 -24.44
CA LYS A 337 -15.57 13.96 -24.40
C LYS A 337 -14.76 12.72 -24.03
N GLY A 338 -15.05 12.14 -22.89
CA GLY A 338 -14.45 10.90 -22.41
C GLY A 338 -15.37 9.70 -22.54
N GLU A 339 -15.06 8.67 -21.75
CA GLU A 339 -15.91 7.50 -21.61
C GLU A 339 -17.20 7.86 -20.88
N LEU A 340 -18.29 7.26 -21.33
CA LEU A 340 -19.57 7.44 -20.69
C LEU A 340 -19.57 6.80 -19.29
N ALA A 341 -19.90 7.60 -18.28
CA ALA A 341 -20.18 7.13 -16.94
C ALA A 341 -21.67 7.28 -16.60
N VAL A 342 -22.17 6.38 -15.75
CA VAL A 342 -23.53 6.44 -15.20
C VAL A 342 -23.47 6.47 -13.67
N ARG A 343 -24.40 7.16 -13.04
CA ARG A 343 -24.66 7.04 -11.60
C ARG A 343 -25.94 6.24 -11.41
N ALA A 344 -25.88 5.21 -10.58
CA ALA A 344 -27.05 4.40 -10.30
C ALA A 344 -27.19 4.09 -8.81
N SER A 345 -28.42 3.84 -8.40
CA SER A 345 -28.77 3.30 -7.10
C SER A 345 -29.44 1.94 -7.26
N HIS A 346 -29.28 1.03 -6.29
CA HIS A 346 -29.93 -0.28 -6.36
C HIS A 346 -30.57 -0.73 -5.05
N ILE A 347 -31.48 -1.70 -5.18
CA ILE A 347 -32.05 -2.48 -4.08
C ILE A 347 -31.79 -3.95 -4.40
N LEU A 348 -30.97 -4.61 -3.58
CA LEU A 348 -30.55 -5.99 -3.77
C LEU A 348 -31.40 -6.96 -2.96
N PHE A 349 -31.85 -8.04 -3.59
CA PHE A 349 -32.41 -9.23 -2.94
C PHE A 349 -31.59 -10.45 -3.29
N ARG A 350 -30.85 -10.99 -2.33
CA ARG A 350 -30.02 -12.18 -2.53
C ARG A 350 -30.91 -13.42 -2.57
N PHE A 351 -30.48 -14.41 -3.34
CA PHE A 351 -31.05 -15.74 -3.30
C PHE A 351 -29.96 -16.78 -3.53
N ASP A 352 -30.23 -18.02 -3.13
CA ASP A 352 -29.35 -19.15 -3.38
C ASP A 352 -29.76 -19.82 -4.70
N GLY A 353 -28.83 -19.94 -5.65
CA GLY A 353 -29.07 -20.58 -6.94
C GLY A 353 -29.41 -22.07 -6.84
N GLY A 354 -29.07 -22.72 -5.73
CA GLY A 354 -29.44 -24.10 -5.42
C GLY A 354 -30.81 -24.28 -4.77
N ASP A 355 -31.47 -23.19 -4.32
CA ASP A 355 -32.80 -23.22 -3.68
C ASP A 355 -33.83 -22.41 -4.48
N PRO A 356 -34.69 -23.08 -5.28
CA PRO A 356 -35.77 -22.43 -6.02
C PRO A 356 -36.71 -21.60 -5.13
N ALA A 357 -36.95 -22.01 -3.88
CA ALA A 357 -37.81 -21.27 -2.96
C ALA A 357 -37.15 -19.96 -2.49
N SER A 358 -35.82 -19.92 -2.39
CA SER A 358 -35.06 -18.70 -2.11
C SER A 358 -35.22 -17.67 -3.22
N ARG A 359 -35.11 -18.13 -4.47
CA ARG A 359 -35.33 -17.27 -5.63
C ARG A 359 -36.76 -16.74 -5.69
N GLU A 360 -37.76 -17.59 -5.42
CA GLU A 360 -39.16 -17.17 -5.40
C GLU A 360 -39.43 -16.08 -4.34
N ARG A 361 -38.83 -16.19 -3.14
CA ARG A 361 -38.89 -15.15 -2.11
C ARG A 361 -38.27 -13.83 -2.57
N ALA A 362 -37.10 -13.88 -3.22
CA ALA A 362 -36.44 -12.69 -3.77
C ALA A 362 -37.30 -12.01 -4.86
N VAL A 363 -37.93 -12.80 -5.74
CA VAL A 363 -38.87 -12.29 -6.76
C VAL A 363 -40.07 -11.61 -6.12
N ALA A 364 -40.65 -12.23 -5.08
CA ALA A 364 -41.79 -11.65 -4.36
C ALA A 364 -41.44 -10.32 -3.68
N LYS A 365 -40.27 -10.24 -3.01
CA LYS A 365 -39.74 -8.99 -2.43
C LYS A 365 -39.54 -7.91 -3.50
N ALA A 366 -38.91 -8.26 -4.62
CA ALA A 366 -38.70 -7.32 -5.73
C ALA A 366 -40.04 -6.80 -6.30
N ALA A 367 -41.04 -7.67 -6.47
CA ALA A 367 -42.37 -7.28 -6.91
C ALA A 367 -43.06 -6.33 -5.91
N GLU A 368 -42.91 -6.56 -4.62
CA GLU A 368 -43.41 -5.66 -3.58
C GLU A 368 -42.78 -4.27 -3.67
N ILE A 369 -41.45 -4.19 -3.78
CA ILE A 369 -40.75 -2.91 -3.90
C ILE A 369 -41.17 -2.14 -5.15
N ARG A 370 -41.35 -2.83 -6.28
CA ARG A 370 -41.87 -2.19 -7.51
C ARG A 370 -43.26 -1.60 -7.31
N ARG A 371 -44.15 -2.27 -6.57
CA ARG A 371 -45.47 -1.71 -6.23
C ARG A 371 -45.35 -0.46 -5.34
N LYS A 372 -44.47 -0.47 -4.34
CA LYS A 372 -44.24 0.70 -3.47
C LYS A 372 -43.67 1.89 -4.25
N LEU A 373 -42.72 1.64 -5.15
CA LEU A 373 -42.19 2.66 -6.07
C LEU A 373 -43.28 3.24 -6.98
N ALA A 374 -44.15 2.39 -7.55
CA ALA A 374 -45.27 2.84 -8.36
C ALA A 374 -46.31 3.64 -7.56
N ALA A 375 -46.44 3.38 -6.26
CA ALA A 375 -47.27 4.15 -5.33
C ALA A 375 -46.62 5.46 -4.84
N GLY A 376 -45.41 5.79 -5.31
CA GLY A 376 -44.74 7.06 -5.00
C GLY A 376 -43.78 7.02 -3.80
N SER A 377 -43.49 5.85 -3.22
CA SER A 377 -42.46 5.73 -2.19
C SER A 377 -41.08 6.13 -2.74
N ALA A 378 -40.27 6.83 -1.94
CA ALA A 378 -38.94 7.23 -2.35
C ALA A 378 -38.02 6.00 -2.48
N PHE A 379 -37.23 5.97 -3.56
CA PHE A 379 -36.30 4.86 -3.81
C PHE A 379 -35.28 4.69 -2.69
N ALA A 380 -34.74 5.80 -2.18
CA ALA A 380 -33.74 5.79 -1.10
C ALA A 380 -34.29 5.13 0.17
N ASP A 381 -35.51 5.48 0.59
CA ASP A 381 -36.14 4.90 1.79
C ASP A 381 -36.32 3.39 1.66
N LEU A 382 -36.74 2.92 0.48
CA LEU A 382 -36.90 1.50 0.19
C LEU A 382 -35.55 0.79 0.13
N ALA A 383 -34.52 1.42 -0.43
CA ALA A 383 -33.18 0.87 -0.45
C ALA A 383 -32.61 0.71 0.96
N SER A 384 -32.73 1.74 1.81
CA SER A 384 -32.29 1.68 3.20
C SER A 384 -33.04 0.67 4.05
N SER A 385 -34.31 0.42 3.74
CA SER A 385 -35.16 -0.48 4.52
C SER A 385 -35.09 -1.95 4.06
N TYR A 386 -34.85 -2.20 2.77
CA TYR A 386 -35.05 -3.53 2.18
C TYR A 386 -33.85 -4.09 1.42
N SER A 387 -32.85 -3.26 1.07
CA SER A 387 -31.69 -3.77 0.31
C SER A 387 -30.81 -4.65 1.19
N GLU A 388 -30.45 -5.82 0.67
CA GLU A 388 -29.54 -6.79 1.29
C GLU A 388 -28.06 -6.53 0.89
N ASP A 389 -27.78 -5.35 0.36
CA ASP A 389 -26.43 -4.79 0.19
C ASP A 389 -26.14 -3.75 1.28
N PRO A 390 -25.40 -4.10 2.35
CA PRO A 390 -25.17 -3.20 3.47
C PRO A 390 -24.31 -1.98 3.12
N GLY A 391 -23.51 -2.04 2.05
CA GLY A 391 -22.62 -0.96 1.62
C GLY A 391 -23.38 0.22 1.02
N SER A 392 -24.36 -0.07 0.16
CA SER A 392 -25.18 0.97 -0.49
C SER A 392 -26.48 1.26 0.24
N ALA A 393 -27.08 0.31 0.96
CA ALA A 393 -28.37 0.49 1.64
C ALA A 393 -28.38 1.72 2.55
N ARG A 394 -27.31 1.93 3.32
CA ARG A 394 -27.16 3.06 4.26
C ARG A 394 -27.18 4.43 3.57
N ASN A 395 -26.84 4.47 2.28
CA ASN A 395 -26.78 5.67 1.45
C ASN A 395 -27.91 5.68 0.41
N GLY A 396 -29.09 5.13 0.75
CA GLY A 396 -30.24 5.10 -0.15
C GLY A 396 -30.04 4.24 -1.40
N GLY A 397 -29.12 3.28 -1.35
CA GLY A 397 -28.78 2.39 -2.44
C GLY A 397 -27.80 2.99 -3.46
N ASP A 398 -27.27 4.19 -3.24
CA ASP A 398 -26.37 4.85 -4.20
C ASP A 398 -25.02 4.13 -4.33
N LEU A 399 -24.65 3.84 -5.59
CA LEU A 399 -23.39 3.18 -5.96
C LEU A 399 -22.35 4.17 -6.49
N GLY A 400 -22.70 5.45 -6.61
CA GLY A 400 -21.83 6.45 -7.21
C GLY A 400 -21.72 6.33 -8.73
N TRP A 401 -20.75 7.06 -9.30
CA TRP A 401 -20.49 7.07 -10.73
C TRP A 401 -19.59 5.90 -11.12
N PHE A 402 -19.92 5.22 -12.22
CA PHE A 402 -19.10 4.14 -12.77
C PHE A 402 -19.10 4.13 -14.30
N ALA A 403 -17.96 3.78 -14.87
CA ALA A 403 -17.76 3.55 -16.30
C ALA A 403 -18.06 2.08 -16.67
N LYS A 404 -18.01 1.76 -17.96
CA LYS A 404 -18.14 0.38 -18.42
C LYS A 404 -17.00 -0.50 -17.91
N GLY A 405 -17.30 -1.76 -17.61
CA GLY A 405 -16.38 -2.73 -17.02
C GLY A 405 -16.26 -2.66 -15.50
N ALA A 406 -16.85 -1.66 -14.84
CA ALA A 406 -16.78 -1.50 -13.38
C ALA A 406 -17.84 -2.33 -12.63
N MET A 407 -18.91 -2.76 -13.31
CA MET A 407 -20.00 -3.54 -12.73
C MET A 407 -20.16 -4.88 -13.47
N VAL A 408 -20.89 -5.82 -12.85
CA VAL A 408 -21.22 -7.09 -13.52
C VAL A 408 -22.10 -6.84 -14.75
N ALA A 409 -21.82 -7.56 -15.84
CA ALA A 409 -22.41 -7.29 -17.15
C ALA A 409 -23.95 -7.11 -17.16
N PRO A 410 -24.77 -7.97 -16.52
CA PRO A 410 -26.22 -7.78 -16.55
C PRO A 410 -26.69 -6.49 -15.88
N PHE A 411 -26.03 -6.09 -14.78
CA PHE A 411 -26.33 -4.84 -14.09
C PHE A 411 -25.92 -3.63 -14.94
N GLU A 412 -24.71 -3.70 -15.50
CA GLU A 412 -24.15 -2.64 -16.33
C GLU A 412 -25.01 -2.40 -17.57
N GLU A 413 -25.33 -3.45 -18.33
CA GLU A 413 -26.14 -3.34 -19.55
C GLU A 413 -27.49 -2.66 -19.26
N ALA A 414 -28.15 -3.05 -18.16
CA ALA A 414 -29.39 -2.43 -17.73
C ALA A 414 -29.21 -0.95 -17.36
N ALA A 415 -28.19 -0.61 -16.56
CA ALA A 415 -27.93 0.77 -16.14
C ALA A 415 -27.58 1.68 -17.33
N PHE A 416 -26.74 1.22 -18.26
CA PHE A 416 -26.31 2.01 -19.41
C PHE A 416 -27.39 2.15 -20.50
N ALA A 417 -28.39 1.27 -20.54
CA ALA A 417 -29.53 1.37 -21.44
C ALA A 417 -30.61 2.38 -20.96
N MET A 418 -30.56 2.80 -19.70
CA MET A 418 -31.57 3.65 -19.08
C MET A 418 -31.22 5.15 -19.12
N SER A 419 -32.26 5.99 -19.17
CA SER A 419 -32.15 7.43 -18.96
C SER A 419 -32.09 7.78 -17.46
N PRO A 420 -31.43 8.88 -17.07
CA PRO A 420 -31.51 9.40 -15.70
C PRO A 420 -32.95 9.62 -15.24
N GLY A 421 -33.25 9.25 -13.99
CA GLY A 421 -34.57 9.24 -13.40
C GLY A 421 -35.34 7.93 -13.54
N SER A 422 -34.97 7.08 -14.51
CA SER A 422 -35.65 5.80 -14.76
C SER A 422 -35.33 4.75 -13.70
N VAL A 423 -36.32 3.88 -13.46
CA VAL A 423 -36.19 2.69 -12.60
C VAL A 423 -36.50 1.44 -13.40
N SER A 424 -35.69 0.39 -13.26
CA SER A 424 -35.85 -0.89 -13.96
C SER A 424 -35.56 -2.07 -13.04
N GLY A 425 -35.92 -3.27 -13.49
CA GLY A 425 -35.71 -4.53 -12.80
C GLY A 425 -37.00 -5.30 -12.50
N PRO A 426 -36.88 -6.46 -11.84
CA PRO A 426 -35.62 -6.99 -11.30
C PRO A 426 -34.64 -7.46 -12.39
N VAL A 427 -33.37 -7.11 -12.24
CA VAL A 427 -32.24 -7.57 -13.05
C VAL A 427 -31.51 -8.64 -12.27
N GLU A 428 -31.35 -9.83 -12.84
CA GLU A 428 -30.68 -10.94 -12.19
C GLU A 428 -29.17 -10.89 -12.45
N THR A 429 -28.38 -11.02 -11.39
CA THR A 429 -26.91 -11.12 -11.43
C THR A 429 -26.46 -12.28 -10.53
N PRO A 430 -25.17 -12.64 -10.51
CA PRO A 430 -24.64 -13.61 -9.55
C PRO A 430 -24.84 -13.23 -8.07
N PHE A 431 -25.14 -11.96 -7.77
CA PHE A 431 -25.36 -11.50 -6.40
C PHE A 431 -26.83 -11.53 -5.96
N GLY A 432 -27.77 -11.69 -6.90
CA GLY A 432 -29.20 -11.71 -6.63
C GLY A 432 -30.03 -10.91 -7.65
N LEU A 433 -31.21 -10.48 -7.23
CA LEU A 433 -32.11 -9.62 -8.00
C LEU A 433 -31.93 -8.16 -7.61
N HIS A 434 -31.72 -7.29 -8.60
CA HIS A 434 -31.49 -5.88 -8.43
C HIS A 434 -32.67 -5.08 -9.01
N ILE A 435 -33.22 -4.15 -8.23
CA ILE A 435 -34.00 -3.04 -8.79
C ILE A 435 -33.05 -1.86 -8.92
N ILE A 436 -32.93 -1.31 -10.12
CA ILE A 436 -31.92 -0.31 -10.48
C ILE A 436 -32.61 1.00 -10.78
N LYS A 437 -32.09 2.11 -10.23
CA LYS A 437 -32.47 3.48 -10.59
C LYS A 437 -31.26 4.20 -11.13
N VAL A 438 -31.32 4.70 -12.36
CA VAL A 438 -30.25 5.56 -12.90
C VAL A 438 -30.53 6.99 -12.48
N THR A 439 -29.55 7.65 -11.88
CA THR A 439 -29.66 9.01 -11.33
C THR A 439 -28.82 10.03 -12.10
N GLY A 440 -27.86 9.58 -12.91
CA GLY A 440 -27.03 10.46 -13.71
C GLY A 440 -26.36 9.75 -14.88
N ARG A 441 -26.00 10.54 -15.90
CA ARG A 441 -25.23 10.12 -17.06
C ARG A 441 -24.35 11.29 -17.49
N ASP A 442 -23.07 11.04 -17.70
CA ASP A 442 -22.10 12.08 -18.05
C ASP A 442 -20.93 11.45 -18.83
N ASP A 443 -20.50 12.10 -19.90
CA ASP A 443 -19.33 11.73 -20.71
C ASP A 443 -18.34 12.90 -20.79
N ARG A 444 -18.52 13.94 -19.98
CA ARG A 444 -17.65 15.10 -19.95
C ARG A 444 -16.42 14.83 -19.08
N VAL A 445 -15.25 15.10 -19.64
CA VAL A 445 -13.98 15.16 -18.92
C VAL A 445 -13.57 16.62 -18.84
N LEU A 446 -13.45 17.12 -17.63
CA LEU A 446 -12.96 18.46 -17.34
C LEU A 446 -11.44 18.42 -17.31
N VAL A 447 -10.79 19.08 -18.26
CA VAL A 447 -9.35 19.38 -18.18
C VAL A 447 -9.22 20.69 -17.43
N ALA A 448 -8.56 20.69 -16.28
CA ALA A 448 -8.52 21.83 -15.40
C ALA A 448 -7.24 21.90 -14.56
N SER A 449 -6.89 23.12 -14.20
CA SER A 449 -5.93 23.41 -13.14
C SER A 449 -6.68 23.73 -11.85
N GLU A 450 -6.17 23.32 -10.70
CA GLU A 450 -6.79 23.62 -9.41
C GLU A 450 -5.79 24.07 -8.34
N VAL A 451 -6.28 24.98 -7.49
CA VAL A 451 -5.65 25.36 -6.24
C VAL A 451 -6.43 24.70 -5.11
N VAL A 452 -5.73 23.96 -4.24
CA VAL A 452 -6.32 23.24 -3.12
C VAL A 452 -5.75 23.77 -1.81
N ARG A 453 -6.62 23.97 -0.82
CA ARG A 453 -6.32 24.39 0.55
C ARG A 453 -7.10 23.59 1.57
#